data_AF-A0A2V5TKH2-F1
#
_entry.id   AF-A0A2V5TKH2-F1
#
_cell.length_a   1.000
_cell.length_b   1.000
_cell.length_c   1.000
_cell.angle_alpha   90.00
_cell.angle_beta   90.00
_cell.angle_gamma   90.00
#
_symmetry.space_group_name_H-M   'P 1'
#
loop_
_entity.id
_entity.type
_entity.pdbx_description
1 polymer ?
#
loop_
_entity_poly.entity_id
_entity_poly.type
_entity_poly.pdbx_seq_one_letter_code
_entity_poly.pdbx_strand_id
1 'polypeptide(L)' 'MNNKIRVVTRRSYGFRTYEAMEIALYHTLGRLPEPELTHRFC' A
#
# COMPACT_ATOMS: atom_id res chain seq x y z
N MET A 1 -16.40 0.17 -4.71
CA MET A 1 -14.97 -0.22 -4.65
C MET A 1 -14.09 0.59 -5.62
N ASN A 2 -14.53 1.72 -6.20
CA ASN A 2 -13.76 2.38 -7.28
C ASN A 2 -13.11 3.70 -6.84
N ASN A 3 -13.61 4.32 -5.77
CA ASN A 3 -13.12 5.61 -5.30
C ASN A 3 -11.76 5.51 -4.60
N LYS A 4 -11.49 4.39 -3.91
CA LYS A 4 -10.21 4.18 -3.20
C LYS A 4 -9.03 4.11 -4.17
N ILE A 5 -9.19 3.37 -5.28
CA ILE A 5 -8.17 3.26 -6.34
C ILE A 5 -7.85 4.63 -6.92
N ARG A 6 -8.88 5.43 -7.28
CA ARG A 6 -8.70 6.79 -7.80
C ARG A 6 -7.93 7.71 -6.85
N VAL A 7 -8.14 7.58 -5.54
CA VAL A 7 -7.43 8.38 -4.53
C VAL A 7 -5.96 7.94 -4.41
N VAL A 8 -5.69 6.64 -4.43
CA VAL A 8 -4.33 6.09 -4.34
C VAL A 8 -3.49 6.51 -5.55
N THR A 9 -4.02 6.34 -6.77
CA THR A 9 -3.35 6.76 -8.02
C THR A 9 -3.12 8.27 -8.09
N ARG A 10 -4.00 9.07 -7.46
CA ARG A 10 -3.84 10.54 -7.40
C ARG A 10 -2.80 10.97 -6.36
N ARG A 11 -2.63 10.21 -5.28
CA ARG A 11 -1.67 10.48 -4.20
C ARG A 11 -0.26 9.95 -4.47
N SER A 12 -0.08 9.05 -5.44
CA SER A 12 1.24 8.62 -5.93
C SER A 12 1.87 9.72 -6.79
N TYR A 13 2.46 10.74 -6.15
CA TYR A 13 3.11 11.90 -6.78
C TYR A 13 4.37 11.48 -7.58
N GLY A 14 4.17 11.01 -8.81
CA GLY A 14 5.25 10.70 -9.76
C GLY A 14 5.52 9.20 -9.96
N PHE A 15 5.11 8.35 -9.02
CA PHE A 15 5.23 6.90 -9.12
C PHE A 15 4.00 6.30 -9.84
N ARG A 16 3.99 6.40 -11.18
CA ARG A 16 2.92 5.89 -12.05
C ARG A 16 3.24 4.54 -12.71
N THR A 17 4.28 3.85 -12.26
CA THR A 17 4.54 2.48 -12.69
C THR A 17 3.51 1.54 -12.08
N TYR A 18 3.20 0.45 -12.79
CA TYR A 18 2.22 -0.54 -12.35
C TYR A 18 2.60 -1.11 -10.97
N GLU A 19 3.88 -1.43 -10.78
CA GLU A 19 4.45 -1.94 -9.53
C GLU A 19 4.24 -0.98 -8.36
N ALA A 20 4.52 0.32 -8.54
CA ALA A 20 4.36 1.29 -7.47
C ALA A 20 2.88 1.54 -7.11
N MET A 21 1.98 1.45 -8.10
CA MET A 21 0.54 1.53 -7.85
C MET A 21 0.03 0.31 -7.09
N GLU A 22 0.49 -0.88 -7.45
CA GLU A 22 0.16 -2.13 -6.78
C GLU A 22 0.63 -2.11 -5.31
N ILE A 23 1.87 -1.70 -5.06
CA ILE A 23 2.42 -1.52 -3.71
C ILE A 23 1.61 -0.50 -2.91
N ALA A 24 1.32 0.68 -3.48
CA ALA A 24 0.53 1.71 -2.80
C ALA A 24 -0.90 1.22 -2.50
N LEU A 25 -1.50 0.42 -3.39
CA LEU A 25 -2.80 -0.21 -3.17
C LEU A 25 -2.73 -1.22 -2.02
N TYR A 26 -1.73 -2.10 -1.98
CA TYR A 26 -1.55 -3.05 -0.88
C TYR A 26 -1.33 -2.36 0.47
N HIS A 27 -0.52 -1.31 0.53
CA HIS A 27 -0.33 -0.52 1.76
C HIS A 27 -1.62 0.18 2.20
N THR A 28 -2.38 0.78 1.28
CA THR A 28 -3.65 1.45 1.63
C THR A 28 -4.80 0.49 1.94
N LEU A 29 -4.73 -0.75 1.47
CA LEU A 29 -5.67 -1.82 1.82
C LEU A 29 -5.32 -2.52 3.14
N GLY A 30 -4.18 -2.18 3.74
CA GLY A 30 -3.84 -2.53 5.12
C GLY A 30 -3.63 -4.03 5.36
N ARG A 31 -3.33 -4.80 4.30
CA ARG A 31 -3.16 -6.26 4.37
C ARG A 31 -1.77 -6.67 3.90
N LEU A 32 -0.76 -5.89 4.26
CA LEU A 32 0.61 -6.33 4.13
C LEU A 32 0.79 -7.51 5.10
N PRO A 33 1.39 -8.64 4.69
CA PRO A 33 1.85 -9.62 5.67
C PRO A 33 2.80 -8.89 6.63
N GLU A 34 2.49 -8.92 7.92
CA GLU A 34 3.42 -8.43 8.92
C GLU A 34 4.70 -9.26 8.81
N PRO A 35 5.88 -8.65 8.78
CA PRO A 35 7.11 -9.41 8.92
C PRO A 35 7.05 -10.18 10.25
N GLU A 36 7.50 -11.43 10.26
CA GLU A 36 7.68 -12.22 11.48
C GLU A 36 8.67 -11.49 12.40
N LEU A 37 8.15 -10.63 13.27
CA LEU A 37 8.95 -9.89 14.25
C LEU A 37 9.37 -10.86 15.34
N THR A 38 10.67 -11.15 15.43
CA THR A 38 11.26 -12.00 16.46
C THR A 38 11.21 -11.37 17.86
N HIS A 39 10.92 -10.07 17.97
CA HIS A 39 10.83 -9.37 19.25
C HIS A 39 9.54 -8.54 19.34
N ARG A 40 8.70 -8.88 20.32
CA ARG A 40 7.61 -8.01 20.81
C ARG A 40 8.14 -7.20 21.99
N PHE A 41 8.03 -5.88 21.94
CA PHE A 41 8.21 -5.05 23.13
C PHE A 41 6.94 -5.20 23.99
N CYS A 42 7.11 -5.77 25.19
CA CYS A 42 6.05 -5.86 26.21
C CYS A 42 5.88 -4.52 26.94
#